data_AF-A0A942URW3-F1
#
_entry.id   AF-A0A942URW3-F1
#
_cell.length_a   1.000
_cell.length_b   1.000
_cell.length_c   1.000
_cell.angle_alpha   90.00
_cell.angle_beta   90.00
_cell.angle_gamma   90.00
#
_symmetry.space_group_name_H-M   'P 1'
#
loop_
_entity.id
_entity.type
_entity.pdbx_description
1 polymer ?
#
loop_
_entity_poly.entity_id
_entity_poly.type
_entity_poly.pdbx_seq_one_letter_code
_entity_poly.pdbx_strand_id
1 'polypeptide(L)'
;MNSPQIYRGNPDKQHFALTFDDGPNKLPLENWLEALEQCGAPGTFFFTGEWIDKNPEKAREIIARGHELAPHSYHHRRMGEIPKNVFFEEMKLTELAYQEATGSPCPTFFRFPYLHFREENLNWLTELGYVDIEGDDSRDWAGITSQQIIDNSKPFLKNGTILVFHANDIAKDTPGAIKPLIRSGIEKGLKPVKISEILEGLSAPPSHRKWKISIDVPVVDNEYTIQEWKPIHSSEDLHQLALETMDWGIAQTPSGMDSEQKWLKHLSESLVINGVVEDRQLFSGWYMADHYWGYARLAIDGEELILLDFATREAQADALVYLLRWAAKTATDLGCKRISATRDMRRLEKMCQQLGWKSNIELDKSLVSQ
;
A
#
# COMPACT_ATOMS: atom_id res chain seq x y z
N MET A 1 -17.22 18.45 18.06
CA MET A 1 -16.84 17.54 16.96
C MET A 1 -15.37 17.79 16.69
N ASN A 2 -14.55 16.74 16.73
CA ASN A 2 -13.11 16.90 16.46
C ASN A 2 -12.94 17.43 15.04
N SER A 3 -12.08 18.44 14.88
CA SER A 3 -11.78 18.99 13.57
C SER A 3 -11.27 17.86 12.67
N PRO A 4 -11.88 17.61 11.50
CA PRO A 4 -11.36 16.64 10.55
C PRO A 4 -10.01 17.07 9.97
N GLN A 5 -9.59 18.30 10.22
CA GLN A 5 -8.34 18.88 9.77
C GLN A 5 -7.35 19.06 10.92
N ILE A 6 -6.11 18.67 10.67
CA ILE A 6 -4.98 18.74 11.59
C ILE A 6 -3.86 19.54 10.91
N TYR A 7 -3.67 20.78 11.35
CA TYR A 7 -2.60 21.66 10.88
C TYR A 7 -1.31 21.52 11.71
N ARG A 8 -1.44 21.04 12.94
CA ARG A 8 -0.34 20.97 13.92
C ARG A 8 -0.61 19.87 14.93
N GLY A 9 0.46 19.18 15.34
CA GLY A 9 0.44 18.21 16.43
C GLY A 9 0.29 18.81 17.81
N ASN A 10 0.41 17.95 18.82
CA ASN A 10 0.34 18.35 20.22
C ASN A 10 1.43 19.39 20.58
N PRO A 11 1.08 20.59 21.07
CA PRO A 11 2.04 21.65 21.41
C PRO A 11 2.94 21.31 22.62
N ASP A 12 2.59 20.30 23.42
CA ASP A 12 3.39 19.84 24.56
C ASP A 12 4.42 18.78 24.16
N LYS A 13 4.34 18.26 22.93
CA LYS A 13 5.30 17.29 22.38
C LYS A 13 6.35 18.02 21.56
N GLN A 14 7.63 17.79 21.89
CA GLN A 14 8.78 18.34 21.19
C GLN A 14 9.03 17.64 19.84
N HIS A 15 7.99 17.51 19.02
CA HIS A 15 8.02 16.83 17.73
C HIS A 15 7.88 17.82 16.58
N PHE A 16 8.43 17.46 15.42
CA PHE A 16 8.07 18.07 14.15
C PHE A 16 8.14 17.02 13.03
N ALA A 17 7.34 17.19 11.98
CA ALA A 17 7.31 16.29 10.83
C ALA A 17 7.72 17.03 9.55
N LEU A 18 8.50 16.35 8.70
CA LEU A 18 8.72 16.75 7.31
C LEU A 18 7.83 15.88 6.44
N THR A 19 7.02 16.52 5.59
CA THR A 19 6.08 15.83 4.71
C THR A 19 6.31 16.21 3.25
N PHE A 20 6.14 15.26 2.34
CA PHE A 20 6.49 15.42 0.92
C PHE A 20 5.35 14.92 0.02
N ASP A 21 4.82 15.80 -0.83
CA ASP A 21 3.67 15.50 -1.68
C ASP A 21 4.05 15.01 -3.09
N ASP A 22 3.04 14.47 -3.80
CA ASP A 22 2.97 14.06 -5.21
C ASP A 22 3.63 12.72 -5.58
N GLY A 23 4.96 12.67 -5.47
CA GLY A 23 5.81 11.60 -6.01
C GLY A 23 6.59 12.02 -7.27
N PRO A 24 7.90 11.74 -7.36
CA PRO A 24 8.73 12.25 -8.46
C PRO A 24 8.58 11.40 -9.72
N ASN A 25 8.58 12.05 -10.89
CA ASN A 25 8.45 11.34 -12.17
C ASN A 25 9.81 11.09 -12.84
N LYS A 26 10.71 12.08 -12.81
CA LYS A 26 12.02 12.00 -13.49
C LYS A 26 13.19 12.01 -12.53
N LEU A 27 13.05 12.68 -11.39
CA LEU A 27 14.10 12.74 -10.39
C LEU A 27 14.14 11.45 -9.55
N PRO A 28 15.34 11.00 -9.14
CA PRO A 28 15.49 9.90 -8.20
C PRO A 28 14.82 10.24 -6.86
N LEU A 29 13.89 9.40 -6.41
CA LEU A 29 13.29 9.50 -5.08
C LEU A 29 14.36 9.39 -3.98
N GLU A 30 15.42 8.64 -4.26
CA GLU A 30 16.58 8.42 -3.40
C GLU A 30 17.20 9.73 -2.91
N ASN A 31 17.13 10.82 -3.69
CA ASN A 31 17.63 12.13 -3.24
C ASN A 31 16.96 12.60 -1.94
N TRP A 32 15.65 12.35 -1.78
CA TRP A 32 14.92 12.69 -0.56
C TRP A 32 15.20 11.68 0.55
N LEU A 33 15.18 10.38 0.22
CA LEU A 33 15.38 9.29 1.20
C LEU A 33 16.77 9.37 1.82
N GLU A 34 17.83 9.50 1.00
CA GLU A 34 19.21 9.61 1.47
C GLU A 34 19.44 10.86 2.33
N ALA A 35 18.81 12.00 1.99
CA ALA A 35 18.92 13.22 2.77
C ALA A 35 18.31 13.09 4.18
N LEU A 36 17.20 12.34 4.30
CA LEU A 36 16.58 12.01 5.57
C LEU A 36 17.41 10.98 6.36
N GLU A 37 17.87 9.91 5.70
CA GLU A 37 18.68 8.84 6.29
C GLU A 37 20.01 9.36 6.86
N GLN A 38 20.68 10.28 6.16
CA GLN A 38 21.92 10.94 6.65
C GLN A 38 21.73 11.68 7.97
N CYS A 39 20.49 12.01 8.32
CA CYS A 39 20.13 12.67 9.57
C CYS A 39 19.48 11.72 10.59
N GLY A 40 19.30 10.44 10.25
CA GLY A 40 18.56 9.48 11.07
C GLY A 40 17.11 9.91 11.33
N ALA A 41 16.50 10.64 10.40
CA ALA A 41 15.16 11.21 10.54
C ALA A 41 14.16 10.51 9.63
N PRO A 42 12.93 10.24 10.10
CA PRO A 42 11.86 9.79 9.21
C PRO A 42 11.26 10.97 8.43
N GLY A 43 10.47 10.63 7.41
CA GLY A 43 9.62 11.56 6.67
C GLY A 43 8.31 10.88 6.28
N THR A 44 7.28 11.66 5.98
CA THR A 44 5.99 11.16 5.50
C THR A 44 5.75 11.61 4.05
N PHE A 45 5.53 10.67 3.16
CA PHE A 45 5.34 10.89 1.73
C PHE A 45 3.86 10.74 1.37
N PHE A 46 3.19 11.83 1.02
CA PHE A 46 1.80 11.85 0.56
C PHE A 46 1.78 11.72 -0.95
N PHE A 47 1.73 10.49 -1.46
CA PHE A 47 1.84 10.22 -2.89
C PHE A 47 0.50 9.88 -3.53
N THR A 48 0.41 10.20 -4.82
CA THR A 48 -0.78 9.90 -5.60
C THR A 48 -0.92 8.41 -5.85
N GLY A 49 -2.16 7.92 -5.95
CA GLY A 49 -2.44 6.53 -6.28
C GLY A 49 -1.88 6.14 -7.65
N GLU A 50 -1.93 7.05 -8.62
CA GLU A 50 -1.33 6.82 -9.94
C GLU A 50 0.20 6.62 -9.85
N TRP A 51 0.89 7.41 -9.03
CA TRP A 51 2.32 7.24 -8.83
C TRP A 51 2.64 5.90 -8.16
N ILE A 52 1.86 5.50 -7.15
CA ILE A 52 2.03 4.22 -6.45
C ILE A 52 1.84 3.05 -7.41
N ASP A 53 0.83 3.10 -8.28
CA ASP A 53 0.59 2.06 -9.30
C ASP A 53 1.73 1.94 -10.30
N LYS A 54 2.32 3.06 -10.70
CA LYS A 54 3.47 3.08 -11.62
C LYS A 54 4.78 2.65 -10.95
N ASN A 55 4.90 2.84 -9.63
CA ASN A 55 6.15 2.66 -8.89
C ASN A 55 5.96 1.81 -7.61
N PRO A 56 5.37 0.60 -7.68
CA PRO A 56 5.04 -0.19 -6.49
C PRO A 56 6.29 -0.61 -5.70
N GLU A 57 7.43 -0.86 -6.38
CA GLU A 57 8.71 -1.14 -5.72
C GLU A 57 9.21 0.06 -4.90
N LYS A 58 9.04 1.28 -5.43
CA LYS A 58 9.43 2.50 -4.72
C LYS A 58 8.52 2.78 -3.53
N ALA A 59 7.22 2.51 -3.67
CA ALA A 59 6.29 2.58 -2.54
C ALA A 59 6.71 1.64 -1.39
N ARG A 60 7.11 0.40 -1.70
CA ARG A 60 7.67 -0.53 -0.70
C ARG A 60 8.99 -0.06 -0.12
N GLU A 61 9.87 0.47 -0.96
CA GLU A 61 11.17 0.99 -0.55
C GLU A 61 11.06 2.11 0.50
N ILE A 62 10.12 3.05 0.33
CA ILE A 62 9.84 4.12 1.30
C ILE A 62 9.57 3.52 2.69
N ILE A 63 8.67 2.54 2.76
CA ILE A 63 8.28 1.89 4.03
C ILE A 63 9.46 1.09 4.60
N ALA A 64 10.17 0.33 3.75
CA ALA A 64 11.30 -0.51 4.15
C ALA A 64 12.47 0.30 4.74
N ARG A 65 12.69 1.53 4.24
CA ARG A 65 13.69 2.49 4.76
C ARG A 65 13.22 3.23 6.02
N GLY A 66 12.04 2.87 6.56
CA GLY A 66 11.54 3.40 7.82
C GLY A 66 10.81 4.73 7.70
N HIS A 67 10.47 5.18 6.50
CA HIS A 67 9.60 6.35 6.28
C HIS A 67 8.12 5.94 6.39
N GLU A 68 7.23 6.89 6.11
CA GLU A 68 5.79 6.67 6.07
C GLU A 68 5.26 7.04 4.68
N LEU A 69 4.35 6.22 4.15
CA LEU A 69 3.65 6.48 2.89
C LEU A 69 2.18 6.73 3.21
N ALA A 70 1.59 7.75 2.58
CA ALA A 70 0.23 8.21 2.83
C ALA A 70 -0.47 8.61 1.52
N PRO A 71 -1.81 8.55 1.47
CA PRO A 71 -2.57 8.84 0.25
C PRO A 71 -2.70 10.34 -0.06
N HIS A 72 -2.60 10.70 -1.35
CA HIS A 72 -2.76 12.07 -1.87
C HIS A 72 -3.69 12.15 -3.11
N SER A 73 -4.83 11.46 -3.04
CA SER A 73 -5.79 11.21 -4.15
C SER A 73 -5.18 10.36 -5.26
N TYR A 74 -5.95 9.97 -6.27
CA TYR A 74 -5.44 9.07 -7.29
C TYR A 74 -4.82 9.85 -8.44
N HIS A 75 -5.57 10.80 -9.00
CA HIS A 75 -5.19 11.59 -10.17
C HIS A 75 -4.72 13.02 -9.84
N HIS A 76 -4.56 13.37 -8.55
CA HIS A 76 -4.17 14.72 -8.12
C HIS A 76 -5.15 15.80 -8.60
N ARG A 77 -6.46 15.52 -8.54
CA ARG A 77 -7.51 16.47 -8.94
C ARG A 77 -7.73 17.52 -7.85
N ARG A 78 -8.26 18.68 -8.25
CA ARG A 78 -8.87 19.65 -7.32
C ARG A 78 -10.13 19.05 -6.70
N MET A 79 -9.99 18.43 -5.53
CA MET A 79 -11.06 17.64 -4.88
C MET A 79 -12.31 18.47 -4.54
N GLY A 80 -12.14 19.78 -4.35
CA GLY A 80 -13.22 20.76 -4.19
C GLY A 80 -14.02 21.08 -5.46
N GLU A 81 -13.62 20.61 -6.65
CA GLU A 81 -14.33 20.84 -7.92
C GLU A 81 -15.09 19.60 -8.41
N ILE A 82 -14.86 18.44 -7.80
CA ILE A 82 -15.43 17.16 -8.24
C ILE A 82 -16.70 16.78 -7.43
N PRO A 83 -17.63 16.01 -8.03
CA PRO A 83 -18.82 15.50 -7.34
C PRO A 83 -18.47 14.36 -6.35
N LYS A 84 -19.38 14.07 -5.41
CA LYS A 84 -19.15 13.11 -4.31
C LYS A 84 -18.77 11.72 -4.78
N ASN A 85 -19.41 11.21 -5.82
CA ASN A 85 -19.09 9.88 -6.36
C ASN A 85 -17.66 9.81 -6.89
N VAL A 86 -17.20 10.83 -7.61
CA VAL A 86 -15.81 10.89 -8.14
C VAL A 86 -14.82 11.07 -7.00
N PHE A 87 -15.15 11.84 -5.96
CA PHE A 87 -14.33 11.94 -4.76
C PHE A 87 -14.09 10.58 -4.09
N PHE A 88 -15.16 9.81 -3.89
CA PHE A 88 -15.08 8.49 -3.26
C PHE A 88 -14.34 7.50 -4.14
N GLU A 89 -14.45 7.63 -5.46
CA GLU A 89 -13.68 6.85 -6.42
C GLU A 89 -12.18 7.18 -6.37
N GLU A 90 -11.79 8.46 -6.33
CA GLU A 90 -10.39 8.87 -6.15
C GLU A 90 -9.80 8.28 -4.86
N MET A 91 -10.54 8.34 -3.74
CA MET A 91 -10.09 7.74 -2.47
C MET A 91 -9.97 6.22 -2.57
N LYS A 92 -11.00 5.53 -3.09
CA LYS A 92 -10.98 4.07 -3.24
C LYS A 92 -9.83 3.62 -4.13
N LEU A 93 -9.59 4.27 -5.27
CA LEU A 93 -8.51 3.90 -6.17
C LEU A 93 -7.14 4.08 -5.52
N THR A 94 -6.92 5.15 -4.76
CA THR A 94 -5.66 5.33 -4.00
C THR A 94 -5.49 4.28 -2.91
N GLU A 95 -6.56 3.95 -2.18
CA GLU A 95 -6.53 2.90 -1.15
C GLU A 95 -6.15 1.54 -1.77
N LEU A 96 -6.70 1.20 -2.94
CA LEU A 96 -6.37 -0.03 -3.66
C LEU A 96 -4.93 -0.04 -4.19
N ALA A 97 -4.47 1.06 -4.78
CA ALA A 97 -3.09 1.22 -5.25
C ALA A 97 -2.10 1.02 -4.10
N TYR A 98 -2.36 1.67 -2.96
CA TYR A 98 -1.56 1.52 -1.74
C TYR A 98 -1.53 0.07 -1.26
N GLN A 99 -2.70 -0.57 -1.13
CA GLN A 99 -2.77 -1.93 -0.58
C GLN A 99 -2.14 -2.97 -1.50
N GLU A 100 -2.32 -2.84 -2.81
CA GLU A 100 -1.70 -3.75 -3.78
C GLU A 100 -0.18 -3.57 -3.84
N ALA A 101 0.32 -2.34 -3.74
CA ALA A 101 1.75 -2.07 -3.75
C ALA A 101 2.44 -2.53 -2.45
N THR A 102 1.82 -2.27 -1.28
CA THR A 102 2.47 -2.45 0.03
C THR A 102 2.09 -3.75 0.75
N GLY A 103 1.02 -4.42 0.30
CA GLY A 103 0.41 -5.55 1.02
C GLY A 103 -0.26 -5.17 2.34
N SER A 104 -0.31 -3.88 2.68
CA SER A 104 -0.85 -3.35 3.93
C SER A 104 -2.04 -2.44 3.69
N PRO A 105 -3.02 -2.39 4.61
CA PRO A 105 -4.12 -1.43 4.54
C PRO A 105 -3.65 0.03 4.43
N CYS A 106 -4.41 0.87 3.70
CA CYS A 106 -4.08 2.28 3.53
C CYS A 106 -4.39 3.07 4.83
N PRO A 107 -3.48 3.93 5.31
CA PRO A 107 -3.75 4.74 6.50
C PRO A 107 -4.86 5.77 6.24
N THR A 108 -5.65 6.07 7.28
CA THR A 108 -6.77 7.03 7.17
C THR A 108 -6.40 8.47 7.54
N PHE A 109 -5.24 8.92 7.07
CA PHE A 109 -4.89 10.33 7.03
C PHE A 109 -4.50 10.71 5.61
N PHE A 110 -4.86 11.91 5.18
CA PHE A 110 -4.87 12.32 3.78
C PHE A 110 -4.51 13.80 3.71
N ARG A 111 -4.00 14.25 2.56
CA ARG A 111 -3.85 15.67 2.27
C ARG A 111 -4.53 16.00 0.96
N PHE A 112 -5.25 17.11 0.90
CA PHE A 112 -5.88 17.55 -0.34
C PHE A 112 -4.85 18.06 -1.36
N PRO A 113 -4.88 17.57 -2.62
CA PRO A 113 -4.17 18.21 -3.73
C PRO A 113 -4.50 19.70 -3.81
N TYR A 114 -3.47 20.54 -3.96
CA TYR A 114 -3.58 22.00 -4.02
C TYR A 114 -4.21 22.66 -2.79
N LEU A 115 -4.37 21.92 -1.67
CA LEU A 115 -5.21 22.31 -0.53
C LEU A 115 -6.64 22.71 -0.96
N HIS A 116 -7.12 22.13 -2.07
CA HIS A 116 -8.34 22.56 -2.71
C HIS A 116 -9.52 21.67 -2.34
N PHE A 117 -10.30 22.11 -1.36
CA PHE A 117 -11.50 21.46 -0.86
C PHE A 117 -12.58 22.48 -0.46
N ARG A 118 -13.82 22.01 -0.32
CA ARG A 118 -14.94 22.72 0.33
C ARG A 118 -15.32 22.01 1.63
N GLU A 119 -16.12 22.65 2.49
CA GLU A 119 -16.54 22.09 3.77
C GLU A 119 -17.19 20.70 3.62
N GLU A 120 -17.96 20.49 2.56
CA GLU A 120 -18.57 19.20 2.28
C GLU A 120 -17.54 18.09 2.04
N ASN A 121 -16.37 18.39 1.46
CA ASN A 121 -15.32 17.39 1.28
C ASN A 121 -14.72 16.94 2.63
N LEU A 122 -14.63 17.82 3.62
CA LEU A 122 -14.18 17.46 4.97
C LEU A 122 -15.18 16.51 5.64
N ASN A 123 -16.47 16.76 5.46
CA ASN A 123 -17.52 15.84 5.90
C ASN A 123 -17.39 14.48 5.20
N TRP A 124 -17.12 14.46 3.90
CA TRP A 124 -16.92 13.23 3.13
C TRP A 124 -15.67 12.45 3.55
N LEU A 125 -14.55 13.12 3.85
CA LEU A 125 -13.39 12.46 4.46
C LEU A 125 -13.77 11.82 5.80
N THR A 126 -14.51 12.55 6.63
CA THR A 126 -14.98 12.07 7.93
C THR A 126 -15.89 10.83 7.77
N GLU A 127 -16.78 10.82 6.77
CA GLU A 127 -17.60 9.66 6.42
C GLU A 127 -16.76 8.42 6.07
N LEU A 128 -15.57 8.63 5.50
CA LEU A 128 -14.62 7.56 5.17
C LEU A 128 -13.70 7.20 6.35
N GLY A 129 -13.76 7.93 7.48
CA GLY A 129 -12.88 7.76 8.63
C GLY A 129 -11.51 8.41 8.46
N TYR A 130 -11.36 9.33 7.52
CA TYR A 130 -10.13 10.06 7.26
C TYR A 130 -10.01 11.35 8.08
N VAL A 131 -8.76 11.72 8.37
CA VAL A 131 -8.38 13.08 8.77
C VAL A 131 -7.55 13.74 7.67
N ASP A 132 -7.77 15.03 7.47
CA ASP A 132 -7.00 15.92 6.61
C ASP A 132 -5.75 16.45 7.35
N ILE A 133 -4.59 16.35 6.71
CA ILE A 133 -3.29 16.75 7.25
C ILE A 133 -2.77 17.95 6.47
N GLU A 134 -2.66 19.06 7.16
CA GLU A 134 -2.15 20.33 6.65
C GLU A 134 -0.79 20.65 7.29
N GLY A 135 -0.21 21.80 6.95
CA GLY A 135 1.00 22.26 7.60
C GLY A 135 1.54 23.58 7.06
N ASP A 136 2.70 23.96 7.55
CA ASP A 136 3.39 25.18 7.15
C ASP A 136 4.14 24.94 5.81
N ASP A 137 3.69 25.64 4.75
CA ASP A 137 4.18 25.49 3.36
C ASP A 137 5.59 26.08 3.17
N SER A 138 6.50 25.26 2.63
CA SER A 138 7.86 25.65 2.26
C SER A 138 7.96 26.49 0.98
N ARG A 139 6.92 26.42 0.12
CA ARG A 139 6.85 27.01 -1.22
C ARG A 139 7.86 26.46 -2.21
N ASP A 140 8.39 25.26 -1.99
CA ASP A 140 9.32 24.59 -2.90
C ASP A 140 8.71 24.31 -4.30
N TRP A 141 7.38 24.18 -4.38
CA TRP A 141 6.60 24.11 -5.61
C TRP A 141 6.80 25.32 -6.55
N ALA A 142 7.37 26.42 -6.08
CA ALA A 142 7.74 27.56 -6.91
C ALA A 142 9.11 27.40 -7.61
N GLY A 143 9.80 26.27 -7.44
CA GLY A 143 11.12 26.01 -8.03
C GLY A 143 12.24 26.86 -7.40
N ILE A 144 12.08 27.19 -6.11
CA ILE A 144 13.02 28.03 -5.35
C ILE A 144 14.23 27.23 -4.85
N THR A 145 15.33 27.92 -4.54
CA THR A 145 16.58 27.30 -4.06
C THR A 145 16.43 26.71 -2.65
N SER A 146 17.28 25.74 -2.30
CA SER A 146 17.30 25.15 -0.94
C SER A 146 17.42 26.19 0.17
N GLN A 147 18.18 27.27 -0.05
CA GLN A 147 18.30 28.34 0.94
C GLN A 147 16.97 29.08 1.17
N GLN A 148 16.23 29.39 0.10
CA GLN A 148 14.92 30.01 0.21
C GLN A 148 13.91 29.09 0.89
N ILE A 149 13.95 27.78 0.60
CA ILE A 149 13.15 26.76 1.29
C ILE A 149 13.44 26.79 2.79
N ILE A 150 14.73 26.81 3.17
CA ILE A 150 15.15 26.88 4.59
C ILE A 150 14.63 28.16 5.25
N ASP A 151 14.78 29.31 4.59
CA ASP A 151 14.37 30.61 5.12
C ASP A 151 12.85 30.70 5.32
N ASN A 152 12.08 30.09 4.43
CA ASN A 152 10.62 29.98 4.55
C ASN A 152 10.20 29.05 5.71
N SER A 153 10.84 27.89 5.85
CA SER A 153 10.39 26.84 6.79
C SER A 153 10.91 27.01 8.22
N LYS A 154 12.13 27.52 8.41
CA LYS A 154 12.79 27.61 9.73
C LYS A 154 12.02 28.44 10.78
N PRO A 155 11.33 29.55 10.43
CA PRO A 155 10.52 30.31 11.38
C PRO A 155 9.37 29.51 12.01
N PHE A 156 8.85 28.50 11.31
CA PHE A 156 7.71 27.70 11.77
C PHE A 156 8.10 26.59 12.77
N LEU A 157 9.38 26.22 12.83
CA LEU A 157 9.88 25.14 13.70
C LEU A 157 9.64 25.43 15.19
N LYS A 158 8.60 24.79 15.73
CA LYS A 158 8.23 24.67 17.15
C LYS A 158 7.53 23.33 17.40
N ASN A 159 7.11 23.06 18.64
CA ASN A 159 6.40 21.83 19.00
C ASN A 159 5.18 21.56 18.09
N GLY A 160 5.03 20.31 17.69
CA GLY A 160 3.95 19.80 16.84
C GLY A 160 3.99 20.27 15.38
N THR A 161 5.05 20.94 14.92
CA THR A 161 5.07 21.51 13.55
C THR A 161 5.00 20.42 12.48
N ILE A 162 4.18 20.65 11.46
CA ILE A 162 4.16 19.87 10.22
C ILE A 162 4.66 20.79 9.11
N LEU A 163 5.74 20.42 8.43
CA LEU A 163 6.27 21.16 7.29
C LEU A 163 5.87 20.47 5.98
N VAL A 164 5.41 21.25 5.02
CA VAL A 164 4.94 20.76 3.70
C VAL A 164 5.98 21.08 2.63
N PHE A 165 6.41 20.03 1.94
CA PHE A 165 7.32 20.03 0.80
C PHE A 165 6.73 19.16 -0.31
N HIS A 166 7.39 19.12 -1.45
CA HIS A 166 7.06 18.23 -2.54
C HIS A 166 8.27 17.34 -2.87
N ALA A 167 7.98 16.10 -3.26
CA ALA A 167 8.96 15.22 -3.89
C ALA A 167 8.59 15.11 -5.37
N ASN A 168 8.83 16.16 -6.14
CA ASN A 168 8.52 16.20 -7.57
C ASN A 168 9.61 16.93 -8.37
N ASP A 169 9.48 16.94 -9.71
CA ASP A 169 10.50 17.48 -10.61
C ASP A 169 10.68 19.01 -10.49
N ILE A 170 9.69 19.73 -9.94
CA ILE A 170 9.74 21.18 -9.73
C ILE A 170 10.54 21.50 -8.46
N ALA A 171 10.25 20.78 -7.38
CA ALA A 171 10.89 20.90 -6.06
C ALA A 171 12.26 20.21 -5.99
N LYS A 172 13.04 20.25 -7.07
CA LYS A 172 14.32 19.54 -7.21
C LYS A 172 15.39 19.91 -6.16
N ASP A 173 15.27 21.11 -5.58
CA ASP A 173 16.22 21.66 -4.60
C ASP A 173 15.81 21.35 -3.14
N THR A 174 14.64 20.74 -2.92
CA THR A 174 14.15 20.32 -1.59
C THR A 174 15.11 19.40 -0.84
N PRO A 175 15.75 18.39 -1.46
CA PRO A 175 16.74 17.54 -0.77
C PRO A 175 17.85 18.32 -0.07
N GLY A 176 18.32 19.42 -0.65
CA GLY A 176 19.35 20.27 -0.06
C GLY A 176 18.91 21.03 1.20
N ALA A 177 17.59 21.21 1.41
CA ALA A 177 17.03 21.89 2.56
C ALA A 177 16.78 20.98 3.78
N ILE A 178 16.64 19.66 3.55
CA ILE A 178 16.26 18.68 4.58
C ILE A 178 17.24 18.69 5.76
N LYS A 179 18.54 18.50 5.49
CA LYS A 179 19.57 18.40 6.55
C LYS A 179 19.70 19.69 7.38
N PRO A 180 19.77 20.91 6.79
CA PRO A 180 19.76 22.16 7.55
C PRO A 180 18.52 22.36 8.42
N LEU A 181 17.33 21.96 7.93
CA LEU A 181 16.09 22.07 8.67
C LEU A 181 16.02 21.09 9.84
N ILE A 182 16.43 19.82 9.63
CA ILE A 182 16.50 18.84 10.71
C ILE A 182 17.46 19.30 11.79
N ARG A 183 18.65 19.76 11.41
CA ARG A 183 19.63 20.32 12.35
C ARG A 183 19.04 21.50 13.13
N SER A 184 18.36 22.42 12.47
CA SER A 184 17.71 23.57 13.12
C SER A 184 16.60 23.13 14.09
N GLY A 185 15.86 22.07 13.78
CA GLY A 185 14.87 21.47 14.68
C GLY A 185 15.51 20.88 15.94
N ILE A 186 16.56 20.07 15.76
CA ILE A 186 17.32 19.46 16.87
C ILE A 186 17.96 20.52 17.77
N GLU A 187 18.53 21.59 17.19
CA GLU A 187 19.09 22.73 17.95
C GLU A 187 18.02 23.45 18.79
N LYS A 188 16.74 23.38 18.40
CA LYS A 188 15.59 23.88 19.17
C LYS A 188 15.02 22.85 20.16
N GLY A 189 15.64 21.67 20.29
CA GLY A 189 15.16 20.58 21.14
C GLY A 189 13.99 19.79 20.56
N LEU A 190 13.73 19.90 19.24
CA LEU A 190 12.67 19.14 18.57
C LEU A 190 13.21 17.84 17.99
N LYS A 191 12.37 16.79 18.00
CA LYS A 191 12.62 15.48 17.41
C LYS A 191 11.86 15.36 16.08
N PRO A 192 12.52 14.97 14.97
CA PRO A 192 11.83 14.66 13.73
C PRO A 192 11.06 13.34 13.87
N VAL A 193 9.80 13.31 13.43
CA VAL A 193 8.89 12.15 13.55
C VAL A 193 7.99 12.02 12.32
N LYS A 194 7.32 10.87 12.19
CA LYS A 194 6.28 10.61 11.19
C LYS A 194 4.97 11.34 11.51
N ILE A 195 4.04 11.40 10.56
CA ILE A 195 2.69 11.92 10.81
C ILE A 195 1.93 11.00 11.77
N SER A 196 2.02 9.67 11.66
CA SER A 196 1.43 8.77 12.68
C SER A 196 1.82 9.14 14.12
N GLU A 197 3.09 9.43 14.37
CA GLU A 197 3.60 9.88 15.68
C GLU A 197 3.11 11.29 16.08
N ILE A 198 2.88 12.19 15.10
CA ILE A 198 2.25 13.51 15.35
C ILE A 198 0.79 13.34 15.79
N LEU A 199 0.11 12.33 15.23
CA LEU A 199 -1.30 12.05 15.49
C LEU A 199 -1.55 11.28 16.79
N GLU A 200 -0.51 10.69 17.40
CA GLU A 200 -0.62 9.99 18.68
C GLU A 200 -1.21 10.88 19.78
N GLY A 201 -2.30 10.41 20.39
CA GLY A 201 -2.98 11.11 21.48
C GLY A 201 -3.87 12.29 21.02
N LEU A 202 -4.01 12.52 19.70
CA LEU A 202 -5.05 13.39 19.17
C LEU A 202 -6.39 12.63 19.13
N SER A 203 -7.49 13.39 19.19
CA SER A 203 -8.84 12.88 19.44
C SER A 203 -9.46 12.02 18.32
N ALA A 204 -8.69 11.72 17.27
CA ALA A 204 -9.04 10.82 16.17
C ALA A 204 -7.75 10.10 15.72
N PRO A 205 -7.40 8.94 16.30
CA PRO A 205 -6.25 8.19 15.82
C PRO A 205 -6.52 7.73 14.39
N PRO A 206 -5.55 7.85 13.48
CA PRO A 206 -5.69 7.30 12.14
C PRO A 206 -5.92 5.80 12.23
N SER A 207 -6.96 5.33 11.55
CA SER A 207 -7.25 3.93 11.36
C SER A 207 -6.65 3.47 10.03
N HIS A 208 -7.07 2.31 9.56
CA HIS A 208 -6.70 1.80 8.26
C HIS A 208 -7.93 1.26 7.53
N ARG A 209 -7.97 1.46 6.22
CA ARG A 209 -9.01 0.90 5.36
C ARG A 209 -8.44 -0.26 4.58
N LYS A 210 -9.06 -1.41 4.79
CA LYS A 210 -8.66 -2.67 4.21
C LYS A 210 -9.72 -3.12 3.20
N TRP A 211 -9.26 -3.52 2.03
CA TRP A 211 -10.08 -4.04 0.96
C TRP A 211 -9.83 -5.52 0.73
N LYS A 212 -10.85 -6.20 0.21
CA LYS A 212 -10.72 -7.54 -0.36
C LYS A 212 -11.54 -7.62 -1.63
N ILE A 213 -11.15 -8.52 -2.53
CA ILE A 213 -12.06 -9.02 -3.56
C ILE A 213 -12.82 -10.22 -2.99
N SER A 214 -14.12 -10.26 -3.24
CA SER A 214 -14.98 -11.42 -3.01
C SER A 214 -15.56 -11.88 -4.34
N ILE A 215 -15.51 -13.19 -4.58
CA ILE A 215 -15.92 -13.83 -5.83
C ILE A 215 -16.93 -14.92 -5.46
N ASP A 216 -18.10 -14.91 -6.08
CA ASP A 216 -19.05 -16.02 -5.95
C ASP A 216 -18.46 -17.25 -6.63
N VAL A 217 -18.47 -18.41 -5.96
CA VAL A 217 -18.01 -19.65 -6.59
C VAL A 217 -18.93 -19.95 -7.78
N PRO A 218 -18.40 -19.94 -9.02
CA PRO A 218 -19.19 -20.16 -10.21
C PRO A 218 -19.59 -21.64 -10.30
N VAL A 219 -20.65 -21.94 -11.06
CA VAL A 219 -20.91 -23.32 -11.48
C VAL A 219 -19.86 -23.67 -12.53
N VAL A 220 -18.91 -24.53 -12.16
CA VAL A 220 -17.84 -24.98 -13.06
C VAL A 220 -18.30 -26.26 -13.76
N ASP A 221 -18.59 -26.19 -15.07
CA ASP A 221 -18.78 -27.40 -15.87
C ASP A 221 -17.44 -28.17 -15.96
N ASN A 222 -17.50 -29.49 -15.79
CA ASN A 222 -16.35 -30.40 -15.80
C ASN A 222 -15.61 -30.47 -17.17
N GLU A 223 -15.98 -29.64 -18.15
CA GLU A 223 -15.40 -29.65 -19.50
C GLU A 223 -14.01 -28.99 -19.58
N TYR A 224 -13.62 -28.18 -18.60
CA TYR A 224 -12.29 -27.59 -18.59
C TYR A 224 -11.27 -28.59 -18.04
N THR A 225 -10.24 -28.89 -18.84
CA THR A 225 -9.04 -29.56 -18.36
C THR A 225 -8.39 -28.63 -17.33
N ILE A 226 -8.66 -28.90 -16.05
CA ILE A 226 -7.93 -28.24 -14.97
C ILE A 226 -6.50 -28.74 -15.11
N GLN A 227 -5.58 -27.80 -15.27
CA GLN A 227 -4.15 -28.09 -15.39
C GLN A 227 -3.67 -28.90 -14.18
N GLU A 228 -2.53 -29.56 -14.30
CA GLU A 228 -1.95 -30.37 -13.22
C GLU A 228 -1.51 -29.46 -12.06
N TRP A 229 -2.41 -29.24 -11.11
CA TRP A 229 -2.11 -28.67 -9.80
C TRP A 229 -1.79 -29.82 -8.85
N LYS A 230 -0.60 -29.82 -8.27
CA LYS A 230 -0.18 -30.81 -7.26
C LYS A 230 0.04 -30.13 -5.91
N PRO A 231 -0.21 -30.83 -4.79
CA PRO A 231 0.15 -30.32 -3.47
C PRO A 231 1.67 -30.13 -3.32
N ILE A 232 2.07 -29.11 -2.57
CA ILE A 232 3.48 -28.79 -2.25
C ILE A 232 3.74 -29.10 -0.79
N HIS A 233 4.42 -30.22 -0.55
CA HIS A 233 4.69 -30.70 0.81
C HIS A 233 6.12 -31.17 1.02
N SER A 234 6.81 -31.62 -0.02
CA SER A 234 8.16 -32.13 0.10
C SER A 234 9.19 -30.99 0.15
N SER A 235 10.32 -31.25 0.82
CA SER A 235 11.45 -30.31 0.77
C SER A 235 11.93 -30.08 -0.65
N GLU A 236 11.88 -31.09 -1.53
CA GLU A 236 12.28 -30.98 -2.93
C GLU A 236 11.36 -30.01 -3.70
N ASP A 237 10.04 -30.17 -3.57
CA ASP A 237 9.06 -29.27 -4.20
C ASP A 237 9.25 -27.83 -3.73
N LEU A 238 9.49 -27.63 -2.42
CA LEU A 238 9.71 -26.29 -1.84
C LEU A 238 10.98 -25.64 -2.37
N HIS A 239 12.09 -26.37 -2.48
CA HIS A 239 13.34 -25.84 -3.02
C HIS A 239 13.21 -25.51 -4.51
N GLN A 240 12.61 -26.40 -5.30
CA GLN A 240 12.39 -26.14 -6.72
C GLN A 240 11.47 -24.93 -6.92
N LEU A 241 10.34 -24.86 -6.21
CA LEU A 241 9.45 -23.71 -6.29
C LEU A 241 10.18 -22.42 -5.90
N ALA A 242 10.94 -22.42 -4.80
CA ALA A 242 11.68 -21.25 -4.35
C ALA A 242 12.66 -20.76 -5.42
N LEU A 243 13.44 -21.66 -6.02
CA LEU A 243 14.39 -21.32 -7.08
C LEU A 243 13.68 -20.72 -8.30
N GLU A 244 12.63 -21.36 -8.78
CA GLU A 244 11.94 -20.92 -10.00
C GLU A 244 11.22 -19.59 -9.80
N THR A 245 10.61 -19.37 -8.63
CA THR A 245 9.81 -18.17 -8.34
C THR A 245 10.63 -16.91 -8.11
N MET A 246 11.93 -17.03 -7.82
CA MET A 246 12.83 -15.86 -7.71
C MET A 246 12.90 -15.06 -9.02
N ASP A 247 12.76 -15.72 -10.16
CA ASP A 247 12.84 -15.08 -11.49
C ASP A 247 11.48 -14.58 -12.01
N TRP A 248 10.38 -14.79 -11.26
CA TRP A 248 9.03 -14.44 -11.71
C TRP A 248 8.69 -12.96 -11.50
N GLY A 249 9.55 -12.19 -10.82
CA GLY A 249 9.28 -10.76 -10.51
C GLY A 249 8.10 -10.57 -9.55
N ILE A 250 7.95 -11.49 -8.60
CA ILE A 250 6.88 -11.48 -7.60
C ILE A 250 7.18 -10.41 -6.54
N ALA A 251 6.22 -9.53 -6.23
CA ALA A 251 6.43 -8.46 -5.25
C ALA A 251 6.84 -8.95 -3.84
N GLN A 252 6.51 -10.20 -3.51
CA GLN A 252 6.83 -10.89 -2.27
C GLN A 252 8.28 -11.37 -2.17
N THR A 253 8.96 -11.60 -3.30
CA THR A 253 10.30 -12.20 -3.28
C THR A 253 11.26 -11.22 -2.62
N PRO A 254 11.97 -11.63 -1.54
CA PRO A 254 12.96 -10.79 -0.88
C PRO A 254 14.07 -10.37 -1.83
N SER A 255 14.66 -9.20 -1.59
CA SER A 255 15.84 -8.72 -2.29
C SER A 255 17.10 -8.77 -1.40
N GLY A 256 18.27 -8.64 -2.03
CA GLY A 256 19.56 -8.58 -1.34
C GLY A 256 20.20 -9.93 -1.02
N MET A 257 21.25 -9.89 -0.19
CA MET A 257 21.94 -11.09 0.30
C MET A 257 20.95 -11.98 1.08
N ASP A 258 21.04 -13.29 0.86
CA ASP A 258 20.18 -14.33 1.42
C ASP A 258 18.72 -14.30 0.99
N SER A 259 18.39 -13.63 -0.12
CA SER A 259 17.02 -13.55 -0.67
C SER A 259 16.40 -14.93 -0.91
N GLU A 260 17.13 -15.84 -1.55
CA GLU A 260 16.68 -17.22 -1.79
C GLU A 260 16.36 -17.97 -0.49
N GLN A 261 17.23 -17.86 0.54
CA GLN A 261 17.00 -18.52 1.82
C GLN A 261 15.79 -17.94 2.56
N LYS A 262 15.62 -16.61 2.53
CA LYS A 262 14.44 -15.95 3.10
C LYS A 262 13.17 -16.37 2.37
N TRP A 263 13.24 -16.52 1.06
CA TRP A 263 12.11 -16.93 0.24
C TRP A 263 11.71 -18.39 0.48
N LEU A 264 12.69 -19.29 0.50
CA LEU A 264 12.46 -20.69 0.86
C LEU A 264 11.84 -20.81 2.26
N LYS A 265 12.33 -20.02 3.23
CA LYS A 265 11.75 -19.95 4.57
C LYS A 265 10.29 -19.50 4.53
N HIS A 266 9.98 -18.42 3.80
CA HIS A 266 8.60 -17.94 3.60
C HIS A 266 7.68 -19.03 3.03
N LEU A 267 8.12 -19.79 2.04
CA LEU A 267 7.33 -20.87 1.42
C LEU A 267 7.18 -22.09 2.35
N SER A 268 8.15 -22.33 3.23
CA SER A 268 8.19 -23.47 4.14
C SER A 268 7.34 -23.28 5.40
N GLU A 269 7.23 -22.05 5.91
CA GLU A 269 6.50 -21.71 7.15
C GLU A 269 5.03 -21.37 6.85
N SER A 270 4.10 -21.79 7.71
CA SER A 270 2.68 -21.45 7.56
C SER A 270 2.43 -19.94 7.62
N LEU A 271 1.59 -19.42 6.72
CA LEU A 271 1.15 -18.03 6.77
C LEU A 271 0.11 -17.82 7.86
N VAL A 272 0.21 -16.65 8.51
CA VAL A 272 -0.87 -16.08 9.30
C VAL A 272 -1.11 -14.67 8.78
N ILE A 273 -2.18 -14.49 8.01
CA ILE A 273 -2.52 -13.21 7.40
C ILE A 273 -3.84 -12.76 7.99
N ASN A 274 -3.82 -11.64 8.73
CA ASN A 274 -5.00 -11.07 9.37
C ASN A 274 -5.75 -12.04 10.30
N GLY A 275 -5.00 -12.86 11.05
CA GLY A 275 -5.57 -13.88 11.95
C GLY A 275 -6.05 -15.16 11.25
N VAL A 276 -6.05 -15.19 9.91
CA VAL A 276 -6.33 -16.40 9.13
C VAL A 276 -5.06 -17.21 8.99
N VAL A 277 -5.10 -18.46 9.44
CA VAL A 277 -3.98 -19.41 9.35
C VAL A 277 -4.11 -20.22 8.07
N GLU A 278 -3.01 -20.35 7.33
CA GLU A 278 -2.93 -21.19 6.14
C GLU A 278 -3.25 -22.65 6.43
N ASP A 279 -4.05 -23.26 5.54
CA ASP A 279 -4.16 -24.70 5.46
C ASP A 279 -3.04 -25.26 4.56
N ARG A 280 -2.02 -25.84 5.19
CA ARG A 280 -0.85 -26.40 4.49
C ARG A 280 -1.21 -27.57 3.57
N GLN A 281 -2.35 -28.24 3.76
CA GLN A 281 -2.79 -29.29 2.84
C GLN A 281 -3.27 -28.71 1.51
N LEU A 282 -3.65 -27.43 1.49
CA LEU A 282 -4.13 -26.74 0.29
C LEU A 282 -3.03 -25.94 -0.43
N PHE A 283 -1.80 -25.93 0.09
CA PHE A 283 -0.68 -25.34 -0.63
C PHE A 283 -0.38 -26.16 -1.88
N SER A 284 -0.63 -25.57 -3.06
CA SER A 284 -0.57 -26.26 -4.35
C SER A 284 0.23 -25.47 -5.38
N GLY A 285 0.86 -26.19 -6.29
CA GLY A 285 1.60 -25.66 -7.43
C GLY A 285 1.04 -26.17 -8.74
N TRP A 286 0.87 -25.28 -9.71
CA TRP A 286 0.65 -25.62 -11.10
C TRP A 286 1.97 -26.07 -11.71
N TYR A 287 2.08 -27.35 -12.06
CA TYR A 287 3.33 -27.98 -12.52
C TYR A 287 3.14 -28.59 -13.90
N MET A 288 4.02 -28.25 -14.85
CA MET A 288 3.96 -28.75 -16.23
C MET A 288 5.34 -28.65 -16.88
N ALA A 289 5.71 -29.68 -17.65
CA ALA A 289 6.98 -29.73 -18.38
C ALA A 289 8.19 -29.48 -17.45
N ASP A 290 8.19 -30.19 -16.32
CA ASP A 290 9.22 -30.15 -15.27
C ASP A 290 9.46 -28.78 -14.60
N HIS A 291 8.48 -27.88 -14.70
CA HIS A 291 8.51 -26.55 -14.09
C HIS A 291 7.20 -26.17 -13.42
N TYR A 292 7.29 -25.32 -12.40
CA TYR A 292 6.16 -24.58 -11.86
C TYR A 292 5.82 -23.38 -12.75
N TRP A 293 4.51 -23.17 -12.89
CA TRP A 293 3.93 -22.06 -13.64
C TRP A 293 3.05 -21.17 -12.76
N GLY A 294 2.70 -21.66 -11.58
CA GLY A 294 2.01 -20.89 -10.55
C GLY A 294 1.97 -21.63 -9.23
N TYR A 295 1.67 -20.92 -8.16
CA TYR A 295 1.39 -21.51 -6.85
C TYR A 295 0.25 -20.77 -6.16
N ALA A 296 -0.39 -21.44 -5.21
CA ALA A 296 -1.43 -20.87 -4.37
C ALA A 296 -1.40 -21.46 -2.97
N ARG A 297 -1.47 -20.58 -1.98
CA ARG A 297 -1.52 -20.87 -0.55
C ARG A 297 -2.88 -20.42 -0.03
N LEU A 298 -3.64 -21.37 0.52
CA LEU A 298 -5.05 -21.18 0.81
C LEU A 298 -5.34 -21.31 2.31
N ALA A 299 -6.48 -20.77 2.71
CA ALA A 299 -7.15 -21.09 3.96
C ALA A 299 -8.65 -21.25 3.73
N ILE A 300 -9.35 -21.83 4.70
CA ILE A 300 -10.81 -21.91 4.72
C ILE A 300 -11.29 -21.21 5.98
N ASP A 301 -12.27 -20.33 5.82
CA ASP A 301 -13.03 -19.74 6.93
C ASP A 301 -14.53 -19.89 6.66
N GLY A 302 -15.16 -20.84 7.35
CA GLY A 302 -16.56 -21.20 7.11
C GLY A 302 -16.80 -21.67 5.67
N GLU A 303 -17.58 -20.89 4.91
CA GLU A 303 -17.90 -21.16 3.49
C GLU A 303 -17.03 -20.34 2.51
N GLU A 304 -15.93 -19.74 2.98
CA GLU A 304 -15.04 -18.89 2.19
C GLU A 304 -13.66 -19.55 2.01
N LEU A 305 -13.25 -19.72 0.75
CA LEU A 305 -11.89 -20.10 0.38
C LEU A 305 -11.04 -18.83 0.24
N ILE A 306 -9.99 -18.71 1.04
CA ILE A 306 -9.16 -17.50 1.09
C ILE A 306 -7.84 -17.76 0.39
N LEU A 307 -7.56 -16.99 -0.66
CA LEU A 307 -6.27 -16.93 -1.34
C LEU A 307 -5.32 -16.04 -0.52
N LEU A 308 -4.47 -16.66 0.30
CA LEU A 308 -3.54 -15.96 1.20
C LEU A 308 -2.32 -15.42 0.46
N ASP A 309 -1.75 -16.24 -0.41
CA ASP A 309 -0.60 -15.90 -1.25
C ASP A 309 -0.64 -16.73 -2.52
N PHE A 310 -0.29 -16.14 -3.65
CA PHE A 310 -0.26 -16.82 -4.93
C PHE A 310 0.60 -16.03 -5.91
N ALA A 311 1.11 -16.73 -6.91
CA ALA A 311 1.80 -16.11 -8.03
C ALA A 311 1.72 -16.99 -9.27
N THR A 312 1.99 -16.39 -10.42
CA THR A 312 2.10 -17.08 -11.71
C THR A 312 3.36 -16.61 -12.43
N ARG A 313 4.03 -17.53 -13.14
CA ARG A 313 5.30 -17.30 -13.86
C ARG A 313 5.22 -16.18 -14.88
N GLU A 314 4.07 -16.05 -15.53
CA GLU A 314 3.77 -14.91 -16.39
C GLU A 314 2.65 -14.10 -15.73
N ALA A 315 2.93 -12.84 -15.39
CA ALA A 315 1.92 -11.91 -14.91
C ALA A 315 0.99 -11.40 -16.05
N GLN A 316 0.86 -12.14 -17.15
CA GLN A 316 -0.15 -11.87 -18.18
C GLN A 316 -1.51 -12.43 -17.75
N ALA A 317 -2.60 -11.88 -18.30
CA ALA A 317 -3.97 -12.19 -17.91
C ALA A 317 -4.26 -13.70 -17.91
N ASP A 318 -3.70 -14.43 -18.88
CA ASP A 318 -3.98 -15.84 -19.13
C ASP A 318 -3.60 -16.76 -17.96
N ALA A 319 -2.52 -16.44 -17.22
CA ALA A 319 -2.05 -17.31 -16.13
C ALA A 319 -2.93 -17.22 -14.87
N LEU A 320 -3.40 -16.03 -14.52
CA LEU A 320 -4.31 -15.87 -13.37
C LEU A 320 -5.69 -16.47 -13.61
N VAL A 321 -6.12 -16.57 -14.87
CA VAL A 321 -7.37 -17.28 -15.22
C VAL A 321 -7.27 -18.75 -14.81
N TYR A 322 -6.12 -19.39 -14.99
CA TYR A 322 -5.94 -20.78 -14.58
C TYR A 322 -5.95 -20.94 -13.06
N LEU A 323 -5.30 -20.03 -12.33
CA LEU A 323 -5.38 -19.97 -10.86
C LEU A 323 -6.84 -19.84 -10.40
N LEU A 324 -7.60 -18.91 -10.99
CA LEU A 324 -9.00 -18.67 -10.63
C LEU A 324 -9.89 -19.89 -10.90
N ARG A 325 -9.72 -20.54 -12.07
CA ARG A 325 -10.46 -21.77 -12.41
C ARG A 325 -10.14 -22.92 -11.45
N TRP A 326 -8.86 -23.10 -11.12
CA TRP A 326 -8.46 -24.08 -10.12
C TRP A 326 -9.06 -23.75 -8.75
N ALA A 327 -8.95 -22.50 -8.29
CA ALA A 327 -9.52 -22.06 -7.01
C ALA A 327 -11.04 -22.26 -6.96
N ALA A 328 -11.77 -22.01 -8.05
CA ALA A 328 -13.22 -22.27 -8.17
C ALA A 328 -13.56 -23.75 -8.04
N LYS A 329 -12.79 -24.64 -8.67
CA LYS A 329 -12.97 -26.09 -8.50
C LYS A 329 -12.68 -26.51 -7.07
N THR A 330 -11.54 -26.07 -6.52
CA THR A 330 -11.13 -26.36 -5.15
C THR A 330 -12.19 -25.88 -4.16
N ALA A 331 -12.72 -24.67 -4.33
CA ALA A 331 -13.81 -24.14 -3.51
C ALA A 331 -15.07 -25.01 -3.61
N THR A 332 -15.44 -25.45 -4.82
CA THR A 332 -16.58 -26.33 -5.05
C THR A 332 -16.42 -27.68 -4.33
N ASP A 333 -15.25 -28.30 -4.45
CA ASP A 333 -14.94 -29.59 -3.83
C ASP A 333 -14.95 -29.52 -2.30
N LEU A 334 -14.57 -28.37 -1.75
CA LEU A 334 -14.55 -28.09 -0.31
C LEU A 334 -15.91 -27.56 0.21
N GLY A 335 -16.92 -27.40 -0.66
CA GLY A 335 -18.23 -26.87 -0.28
C GLY A 335 -18.24 -25.37 0.06
N CYS A 336 -17.20 -24.63 -0.34
CA CYS A 336 -17.15 -23.18 -0.21
C CYS A 336 -18.08 -22.51 -1.23
N LYS A 337 -18.68 -21.39 -0.84
CA LYS A 337 -19.57 -20.57 -1.69
C LYS A 337 -18.90 -19.29 -2.19
N ARG A 338 -17.80 -18.89 -1.57
CA ARG A 338 -17.05 -17.68 -1.93
C ARG A 338 -15.56 -17.95 -2.00
N ILE A 339 -14.88 -17.18 -2.85
CA ILE A 339 -13.42 -17.05 -2.86
C ILE A 339 -13.08 -15.61 -2.50
N SER A 340 -12.03 -15.39 -1.73
CA SER A 340 -11.52 -14.04 -1.49
C SER A 340 -10.01 -13.92 -1.53
N ALA A 341 -9.55 -12.70 -1.77
CA ALA A 341 -8.15 -12.31 -1.72
C ALA A 341 -8.03 -10.85 -1.29
N THR A 342 -6.93 -10.51 -0.61
CA THR A 342 -6.59 -9.11 -0.26
C THR A 342 -5.50 -8.54 -1.18
N ARG A 343 -5.10 -9.30 -2.20
CA ARG A 343 -4.01 -9.02 -3.14
C ARG A 343 -4.48 -9.18 -4.57
N ASP A 344 -3.82 -8.49 -5.49
CA ASP A 344 -4.17 -8.46 -6.92
C ASP A 344 -5.66 -8.22 -7.18
N MET A 345 -6.34 -7.50 -6.29
CA MET A 345 -7.80 -7.41 -6.26
C MET A 345 -8.35 -6.87 -7.58
N ARG A 346 -7.80 -5.78 -8.09
CA ARG A 346 -8.22 -5.18 -9.37
C ARG A 346 -7.97 -6.11 -10.55
N ARG A 347 -6.86 -6.87 -10.52
CA ARG A 347 -6.52 -7.82 -11.57
C ARG A 347 -7.43 -9.04 -11.55
N LEU A 348 -7.70 -9.61 -10.37
CA LEU A 348 -8.66 -10.69 -10.18
C LEU A 348 -10.08 -10.28 -10.57
N GLU A 349 -10.50 -9.05 -10.23
CA GLU A 349 -11.81 -8.51 -10.61
C GLU A 349 -11.94 -8.44 -12.15
N LYS A 350 -10.91 -7.94 -12.83
CA LYS A 350 -10.85 -7.92 -14.30
C LYS A 350 -10.92 -9.32 -14.90
N MET A 351 -10.24 -10.31 -14.32
CA MET A 351 -10.31 -11.70 -14.80
C MET A 351 -11.70 -12.30 -14.59
N CYS A 352 -12.35 -12.03 -13.45
CA CYS A 352 -13.72 -12.46 -13.19
C CYS A 352 -14.69 -11.86 -14.21
N GLN A 353 -14.56 -10.58 -14.55
CA GLN A 353 -15.37 -9.93 -15.59
C GLN A 353 -15.20 -10.61 -16.96
N GLN A 354 -13.97 -10.96 -17.34
CA GLN A 354 -13.69 -11.69 -18.58
C GLN A 354 -14.31 -13.10 -18.61
N LEU A 355 -14.38 -13.75 -17.45
CA LEU A 355 -14.97 -15.08 -17.27
C LEU A 355 -16.50 -15.05 -17.08
N GLY A 356 -17.11 -13.86 -16.96
CA GLY A 356 -18.53 -13.71 -16.63
C GLY A 356 -18.88 -14.10 -15.19
N TRP A 357 -17.88 -14.11 -14.29
CA TRP A 357 -18.06 -14.45 -12.88
C TRP A 357 -18.48 -13.22 -12.08
N LYS A 358 -19.29 -13.45 -11.04
CA LYS A 358 -19.69 -12.39 -10.12
C LYS A 358 -18.58 -12.15 -9.10
N SER A 359 -18.09 -10.92 -9.04
CA SER A 359 -17.10 -10.48 -8.06
C SER A 359 -17.34 -9.03 -7.65
N ASN A 360 -16.78 -8.65 -6.50
CA ASN A 360 -16.85 -7.30 -5.96
C ASN A 360 -15.62 -6.99 -5.09
N ILE A 361 -15.03 -5.82 -5.28
CA ILE A 361 -14.03 -5.27 -4.35
C ILE A 361 -14.73 -4.45 -3.26
N GLU A 362 -14.65 -4.95 -2.02
CA GLU A 362 -15.34 -4.41 -0.85
C GLU A 362 -14.41 -4.20 0.35
N LEU A 363 -14.85 -3.36 1.29
CA LEU A 363 -14.17 -3.19 2.56
C LEU A 363 -14.24 -4.48 3.36
N ASP A 364 -13.10 -4.91 3.86
CA ASP A 364 -12.99 -6.06 4.73
C ASP A 364 -13.43 -5.67 6.15
N LYS A 365 -14.67 -6.04 6.50
CA LYS A 365 -15.28 -5.71 7.79
C LYS A 365 -14.85 -6.64 8.94
N SER A 366 -13.98 -7.62 8.68
CA SER A 366 -13.51 -8.57 9.69
C SER A 366 -12.76 -7.93 10.87
N LEU A 367 -12.42 -6.64 10.79
CA LEU A 367 -11.66 -5.90 11.81
C LEU A 367 -12.28 -4.56 12.25
N VAL A 368 -13.59 -4.31 12.04
CA VAL A 368 -14.25 -3.07 12.57
C VAL A 368 -14.42 -3.11 14.10
N SER A 369 -13.96 -4.17 14.76
CA SER A 369 -13.99 -4.31 16.21
C SER A 369 -12.60 -4.59 16.77
N GLN A 370 -11.78 -3.54 16.90
CA GLN A 370 -10.82 -3.38 17.99
C GLN A 370 -10.82 -1.95 18.48
#